data_AF-A0A6M2E3Q9-F1
#
_entry.id   AF-A0A6M2E3Q9-F1
#
_cell.length_a   1.000
_cell.length_b   1.000
_cell.length_c   1.000
_cell.angle_alpha   90.00
_cell.angle_beta   90.00
_cell.angle_gamma   90.00
#
_symmetry.space_group_name_H-M   'P 1'
#
loop_
_entity.id
_entity.type
_entity.pdbx_description
1 polymer ?
#
loop_
_entity_poly.entity_id
_entity_poly.type
_entity_poly.pdbx_seq_one_letter_code
_entity_poly.pdbx_strand_id
1 'polypeptide(L)'
;MSSKLRKGMLFGMGNPLLDISASVDSEFLQKYSLKANNAILADESHTSLYTELVEKYDCSYTAGGATQNSLRVFQWVVQIPDVATFIGCIGRDKFGGILEQKAREAGVNVKYQYSDKDNTGTCAVLLTNHGKSRSLCANLAAATALIQWITSASL
;
A
#
# COMPACT_ATOMS: atom_id res chain seq x y z
N MET A 1 32.22 -0.65 19.09
CA MET A 1 32.23 -1.28 17.76
C MET A 1 30.92 -0.92 17.06
N SER A 2 30.95 -0.02 16.08
CA SER A 2 29.78 0.32 15.28
C SER A 2 29.56 -0.79 14.25
N SER A 3 28.52 -1.60 14.40
CA SER A 3 28.09 -2.48 13.32
C SER A 3 27.50 -1.60 12.22
N LYS A 4 28.30 -1.35 11.18
CA LYS A 4 27.91 -0.57 10.01
C LYS A 4 26.71 -1.26 9.34
N LEU A 5 25.55 -0.60 9.35
CA LEU A 5 24.37 -1.04 8.61
C LEU A 5 24.76 -1.24 7.13
N ARG A 6 24.28 -2.32 6.51
CA ARG A 6 24.60 -2.67 5.11
C ARG A 6 23.33 -2.74 4.28
N LYS A 7 23.48 -2.57 2.96
CA LYS A 7 22.39 -2.77 1.99
C LYS A 7 21.79 -4.16 2.15
N GLY A 8 20.45 -4.23 2.24
CA GLY A 8 19.69 -5.47 2.38
C GLY A 8 19.88 -6.21 3.70
N MET A 9 20.40 -5.55 4.74
CA MET A 9 20.60 -6.16 6.05
C MET A 9 19.27 -6.43 6.79
N LEU A 10 18.23 -5.63 6.52
CA LEU A 10 16.87 -5.91 6.97
C LEU A 10 16.02 -6.34 5.76
N PHE A 11 15.30 -7.44 5.90
CA PHE A 11 14.44 -7.98 4.86
C PHE A 11 13.00 -8.07 5.38
N GLY A 12 12.05 -7.66 4.56
CA GLY A 12 10.62 -7.86 4.83
C GLY A 12 9.86 -8.24 3.57
N MET A 13 8.80 -9.00 3.77
CA MET A 13 7.87 -9.38 2.72
C MET A 13 6.43 -9.10 3.15
N GLY A 14 5.55 -8.83 2.21
CA GLY A 14 4.14 -8.64 2.50
C GLY A 14 3.36 -8.12 1.32
N ASN A 15 2.22 -7.50 1.62
CA ASN A 15 1.30 -6.96 0.63
C ASN A 15 1.61 -5.47 0.37
N PRO A 16 2.29 -5.11 -0.73
CA PRO A 16 2.43 -3.71 -1.11
C PRO A 16 1.08 -3.17 -1.57
N LEU A 17 0.63 -2.09 -0.95
CA LEU A 17 -0.60 -1.40 -1.34
C LEU A 17 -0.27 0.05 -1.66
N LEU A 18 -0.93 0.63 -2.64
CA LEU A 18 -0.93 2.08 -2.83
C LEU A 18 -2.01 2.70 -1.94
N ASP A 19 -1.60 3.47 -0.94
CA ASP A 19 -2.53 4.24 -0.12
C ASP A 19 -2.97 5.48 -0.92
N ILE A 20 -4.28 5.56 -1.22
CA ILE A 20 -4.93 6.67 -1.90
C ILE A 20 -5.72 7.43 -0.85
N SER A 21 -5.22 8.59 -0.42
CA SER A 21 -5.81 9.35 0.67
C SER A 21 -6.45 10.64 0.19
N ALA A 22 -7.69 10.90 0.60
CA ALA A 22 -8.40 12.14 0.32
C ALA A 22 -9.32 12.53 1.48
N SER A 23 -9.60 13.83 1.59
CA SER A 23 -10.66 14.33 2.47
C SER A 23 -11.99 14.22 1.75
N VAL A 24 -12.92 13.44 2.30
CA VAL A 24 -14.21 13.12 1.69
C VAL A 24 -15.38 13.57 2.56
N ASP A 25 -16.55 13.66 1.94
CA ASP A 25 -17.82 13.93 2.61
C ASP A 25 -18.39 12.66 3.28
N SER A 26 -19.38 12.82 4.18
CA SER A 26 -19.94 11.67 4.92
C SER A 26 -20.83 10.82 4.02
N GLU A 27 -21.40 11.43 2.98
CA GLU A 27 -22.20 10.80 1.93
C GLU A 27 -21.39 9.79 1.14
N PHE A 28 -20.11 10.07 0.86
CA PHE A 28 -19.21 9.13 0.20
C PHE A 28 -18.95 7.89 1.03
N LEU A 29 -18.78 8.03 2.36
CA LEU A 29 -18.70 6.87 3.25
C LEU A 29 -19.99 6.06 3.23
N GLN A 30 -21.15 6.73 3.33
CA GLN A 30 -22.45 6.05 3.32
C GLN A 30 -22.71 5.30 2.03
N LYS A 31 -22.35 5.88 0.87
CA LYS A 31 -22.50 5.25 -0.46
C LYS A 31 -21.83 3.87 -0.52
N TYR A 32 -20.67 3.72 0.10
CA TYR A 32 -19.92 2.46 0.13
C TYR A 32 -20.11 1.69 1.44
N SER A 33 -21.11 2.03 2.26
CA SER A 33 -21.37 1.39 3.56
C SER A 33 -20.15 1.36 4.50
N LEU A 34 -19.27 2.36 4.38
CA LEU A 34 -18.05 2.48 5.16
C LEU A 34 -18.31 3.22 6.47
N LYS A 35 -17.77 2.69 7.56
CA LYS A 35 -17.80 3.34 8.87
C LYS A 35 -16.56 4.19 9.07
N ALA A 36 -16.72 5.36 9.69
CA ALA A 36 -15.61 6.14 10.19
C ALA A 36 -14.82 5.34 11.25
N ASN A 37 -13.49 5.53 11.32
CA ASN A 37 -12.58 4.84 12.25
C ASN A 37 -12.60 3.31 12.13
N ASN A 38 -12.71 2.81 10.90
CA ASN A 38 -12.75 1.38 10.63
C ASN A 38 -11.73 0.99 9.55
N ALA A 39 -11.36 -0.28 9.52
CA ALA A 39 -10.51 -0.87 8.48
C ALA A 39 -11.13 -2.18 8.00
N ILE A 40 -11.39 -2.27 6.69
CA ILE A 40 -12.00 -3.45 6.08
C ILE A 40 -11.24 -3.88 4.83
N LEU A 41 -11.46 -5.12 4.42
CA LEU A 41 -11.13 -5.59 3.08
C LEU A 41 -12.27 -5.22 2.13
N ALA A 42 -11.91 -4.78 0.92
CA ALA A 42 -12.86 -4.51 -0.13
C ALA A 42 -13.55 -5.80 -0.59
N ASP A 43 -14.86 -5.69 -0.84
CA ASP A 43 -15.67 -6.68 -1.55
C ASP A 43 -16.16 -6.08 -2.89
N GLU A 44 -17.03 -6.81 -3.60
CA GLU A 44 -17.58 -6.39 -4.90
C GLU A 44 -18.33 -5.04 -4.85
N SER A 45 -18.90 -4.65 -3.70
CA SER A 45 -19.57 -3.36 -3.56
C SER A 45 -18.60 -2.16 -3.59
N HIS A 46 -17.30 -2.41 -3.43
CA HIS A 46 -16.25 -1.40 -3.37
C HIS A 46 -15.47 -1.25 -4.69
N THR A 47 -15.81 -1.98 -5.75
CA THR A 47 -15.02 -2.00 -7.00
C THR A 47 -14.84 -0.60 -7.62
N SER A 48 -15.87 0.26 -7.58
CA SER A 48 -15.81 1.61 -8.13
C SER A 48 -15.21 2.66 -7.18
N LEU A 49 -15.00 2.32 -5.90
CA LEU A 49 -14.55 3.23 -4.85
C LEU A 49 -13.29 4.00 -5.25
N TYR A 50 -12.28 3.27 -5.72
CA TYR A 50 -10.95 3.82 -5.98
C TYR A 50 -10.92 4.74 -7.19
N THR A 51 -11.65 4.38 -8.25
CA THR A 51 -11.76 5.21 -9.47
C THR A 51 -12.49 6.51 -9.14
N GLU A 52 -13.65 6.42 -8.49
CA GLU A 52 -14.43 7.60 -8.13
C GLU A 52 -13.71 8.51 -7.13
N LEU A 53 -12.95 7.93 -6.20
CA LEU A 53 -12.12 8.68 -5.26
C LEU A 53 -11.11 9.57 -6.01
N VAL A 54 -10.39 9.01 -6.98
CA VAL A 54 -9.38 9.72 -7.77
C VAL A 54 -9.98 10.74 -8.74
N GLU A 55 -11.20 10.51 -9.23
CA GLU A 55 -11.89 11.43 -10.14
C GLU A 55 -12.55 12.61 -9.40
N LYS A 56 -13.14 12.37 -8.22
CA LYS A 56 -13.92 13.37 -7.49
C LYS A 56 -13.08 14.21 -6.53
N TYR A 57 -11.98 13.68 -5.99
CA TYR A 57 -11.24 14.33 -4.91
C TYR A 57 -9.76 14.52 -5.24
N ASP A 58 -9.18 15.56 -4.64
CA ASP A 58 -7.73 15.75 -4.65
C ASP A 58 -7.06 14.67 -3.78
N CYS A 59 -6.38 13.74 -4.45
CA CYS A 59 -5.82 12.55 -3.85
C CYS A 59 -4.32 12.66 -3.63
N SER A 60 -3.88 12.21 -2.47
CA SER A 60 -2.46 11.99 -2.16
C SER A 60 -2.13 10.50 -2.22
N TYR A 61 -0.93 10.19 -2.71
CA TYR A 61 -0.47 8.81 -2.94
C TYR A 61 0.73 8.48 -2.08
N THR A 62 0.66 7.39 -1.32
CA THR A 62 1.75 6.93 -0.44
C THR A 62 1.99 5.44 -0.61
N ALA A 63 3.25 5.01 -0.52
CA ALA A 63 3.61 3.60 -0.51
C ALA A 63 3.15 2.93 0.80
N GLY A 64 2.04 2.21 0.75
CA GLY A 64 1.37 1.59 1.89
C GLY A 64 1.66 0.10 2.05
N GLY A 65 0.82 -0.56 2.85
CA GLY A 65 0.99 -1.97 3.25
C GLY A 65 1.79 -2.11 4.55
N ALA A 66 1.33 -2.97 5.47
CA ALA A 66 1.82 -3.00 6.84
C ALA A 66 3.34 -3.20 6.96
N THR A 67 3.89 -4.28 6.40
CA THR A 67 5.34 -4.55 6.42
C THR A 67 6.13 -3.44 5.72
N GLN A 68 5.64 -2.97 4.56
CA GLN A 68 6.31 -1.91 3.80
C GLN A 68 6.34 -0.60 4.59
N ASN A 69 5.28 -0.25 5.30
CA ASN A 69 5.23 0.91 6.20
C ASN A 69 6.28 0.80 7.32
N SER A 70 6.39 -0.36 7.96
CA SER A 70 7.42 -0.60 8.99
C SER A 70 8.84 -0.42 8.43
N LEU A 71 9.11 -0.94 7.24
CA LEU A 71 10.41 -0.77 6.60
C LEU A 71 10.69 0.68 6.19
N ARG A 72 9.69 1.40 5.67
CA ARG A 72 9.81 2.84 5.37
C ARG A 72 10.13 3.66 6.62
N VAL A 73 9.48 3.36 7.74
CA VAL A 73 9.77 4.03 9.02
C VAL A 73 11.17 3.69 9.50
N PHE A 74 11.57 2.42 9.48
CA PHE A 74 12.95 2.02 9.79
C PHE A 74 13.96 2.79 8.91
N GLN A 75 13.68 2.89 7.62
CA GLN A 75 14.53 3.54 6.63
C GLN A 75 14.66 5.05 6.89
N TRP A 76 13.55 5.67 7.31
CA TRP A 76 13.51 7.05 7.80
C TRP A 76 14.26 7.24 9.13
N VAL A 77 14.27 6.27 10.04
CA VAL A 77 15.04 6.40 11.29
C VAL A 77 16.55 6.30 11.02
N VAL A 78 16.97 5.35 10.19
CA VAL A 78 18.41 5.09 9.96
C VAL A 78 19.05 6.04 8.95
N GLN A 79 18.27 6.68 8.08
CA GLN A 79 18.74 7.68 7.09
C GLN A 79 19.87 7.18 6.16
N ILE A 80 20.01 5.85 5.98
CA ILE A 80 20.99 5.22 5.08
C ILE A 80 20.23 4.39 4.06
N PRO A 81 20.16 4.76 2.77
CA PRO A 81 19.30 4.10 1.79
C PRO A 81 19.63 2.61 1.62
N ASP A 82 18.64 1.85 1.15
CA ASP A 82 18.71 0.44 0.79
C ASP A 82 19.05 -0.54 1.92
N VAL A 83 19.10 -0.12 3.18
CA VAL A 83 19.34 -1.03 4.32
C VAL A 83 18.18 -2.01 4.46
N ALA A 84 16.95 -1.55 4.30
CA ALA A 84 15.76 -2.39 4.23
C ALA A 84 15.48 -2.81 2.78
N THR A 85 15.28 -4.11 2.56
CA THR A 85 14.78 -4.69 1.31
C THR A 85 13.36 -5.18 1.50
N PHE A 86 12.47 -4.82 0.58
CA PHE A 86 11.07 -5.25 0.59
C PHE A 86 10.74 -6.06 -0.66
N ILE A 87 10.05 -7.19 -0.47
CA ILE A 87 9.45 -7.95 -1.58
C ILE A 87 7.94 -8.03 -1.45
N GLY A 88 7.27 -8.02 -2.59
CA GLY A 88 5.81 -8.03 -2.71
C GLY A 88 5.42 -8.24 -4.17
N CYS A 89 4.13 -8.34 -4.47
CA CYS A 89 3.65 -8.37 -5.85
C CYS A 89 2.78 -7.13 -6.14
N ILE A 90 3.04 -6.48 -7.28
CA ILE A 90 2.27 -5.34 -7.79
C ILE A 90 1.78 -5.65 -9.20
N GLY A 91 0.76 -4.92 -9.67
CA GLY A 91 0.34 -5.00 -11.06
C GLY A 91 1.29 -4.24 -11.98
N ARG A 92 1.34 -4.61 -13.26
CA ARG A 92 2.03 -3.83 -14.29
C ARG A 92 1.14 -2.66 -14.75
N ASP A 93 0.88 -1.74 -13.82
CA ASP A 93 -0.01 -0.59 -14.04
C ASP A 93 0.56 0.72 -13.48
N LYS A 94 -0.16 1.83 -13.71
CA LYS A 94 0.22 3.16 -13.23
C LYS A 94 0.38 3.21 -11.72
N PHE A 95 -0.47 2.51 -10.96
CA PHE A 95 -0.43 2.51 -9.51
C PHE A 95 0.78 1.75 -8.97
N GLY A 96 1.18 0.66 -9.64
CA GLY A 96 2.42 -0.07 -9.36
C GLY A 96 3.64 0.82 -9.58
N GLY A 97 3.66 1.60 -10.66
CA GLY A 97 4.71 2.59 -10.91
C GLY A 97 4.81 3.66 -9.82
N ILE A 98 3.68 4.24 -9.40
CA ILE A 98 3.64 5.24 -8.31
C ILE A 98 4.10 4.61 -6.99
N LEU A 99 3.61 3.40 -6.68
CA LEU A 99 3.96 2.67 -5.46
C LEU A 99 5.46 2.39 -5.38
N GLU A 100 6.04 1.92 -6.47
CA GLU A 100 7.48 1.68 -6.58
C GLU A 100 8.29 2.96 -6.44
N GLN A 101 7.90 4.04 -7.13
CA GLN A 101 8.55 5.33 -7.00
C GLN A 101 8.53 5.81 -5.54
N LYS A 102 7.36 5.79 -4.88
CA LYS A 102 7.19 6.27 -3.50
C LYS A 102 7.96 5.44 -2.48
N ALA A 103 8.06 4.13 -2.68
CA ALA A 103 8.86 3.28 -1.80
C ALA A 103 10.37 3.53 -1.98
N ARG A 104 10.83 3.75 -3.22
CA ARG A 104 12.22 4.12 -3.52
C ARG A 104 12.60 5.51 -3.00
N GLU A 105 11.69 6.48 -3.11
CA GLU A 105 11.84 7.82 -2.51
C GLU A 105 12.02 7.75 -0.98
N ALA A 106 11.39 6.76 -0.33
CA ALA A 106 11.57 6.48 1.09
C ALA A 106 12.87 5.70 1.42
N GLY A 107 13.72 5.44 0.43
CA GLY A 107 15.01 4.77 0.56
C GLY A 107 14.93 3.24 0.69
N VAL A 108 13.77 2.62 0.47
CA VAL A 108 13.60 1.17 0.58
C VAL A 108 14.07 0.49 -0.70
N ASN A 109 14.91 -0.55 -0.57
CA ASN A 109 15.31 -1.38 -1.70
C ASN A 109 14.18 -2.34 -2.08
N VAL A 110 13.23 -1.87 -2.88
CA VAL A 110 12.09 -2.68 -3.31
C VAL A 110 12.46 -3.63 -4.46
N LYS A 111 11.97 -4.86 -4.36
CA LYS A 111 12.07 -5.94 -5.35
C LYS A 111 10.69 -6.58 -5.51
N TYR A 112 9.85 -5.96 -6.33
CA TYR A 112 8.51 -6.47 -6.59
C TYR A 112 8.52 -7.55 -7.68
N GLN A 113 7.64 -8.53 -7.50
CA GLN A 113 7.08 -9.31 -8.60
C GLN A 113 6.03 -8.46 -9.31
N TYR A 114 5.91 -8.64 -10.63
CA TYR A 114 4.89 -7.97 -11.44
C TYR A 114 3.85 -8.99 -11.90
N SER A 115 2.57 -8.69 -11.67
CA SER A 115 1.43 -9.41 -12.24
C SER A 115 0.95 -8.70 -13.50
N ASP A 116 0.79 -9.45 -14.59
CA ASP A 116 0.10 -8.98 -15.80
C ASP A 116 -1.40 -9.33 -15.78
N LYS A 117 -1.88 -10.01 -14.73
CA LYS A 117 -3.27 -10.48 -14.58
C LYS A 117 -4.09 -9.57 -13.67
N ASP A 118 -3.47 -9.10 -12.59
CA ASP A 118 -4.12 -8.37 -11.52
C ASP A 118 -3.54 -6.96 -11.41
N ASN A 119 -4.41 -6.00 -11.10
CA ASN A 119 -3.98 -4.63 -10.81
C ASN A 119 -3.24 -4.57 -9.46
N THR A 120 -2.45 -3.53 -9.27
CA THR A 120 -1.77 -3.22 -8.01
C THR A 120 -2.80 -3.04 -6.89
N GLY A 121 -2.54 -3.65 -5.74
CA GLY A 121 -3.38 -3.48 -4.55
C GLY A 121 -3.44 -2.02 -4.09
N THR A 122 -4.60 -1.60 -3.61
CA THR A 122 -4.87 -0.22 -3.18
C THR A 122 -5.51 -0.21 -1.80
N CYS A 123 -5.31 0.88 -1.07
CA CYS A 123 -6.02 1.15 0.17
C CYS A 123 -6.61 2.56 0.10
N ALA A 124 -7.93 2.67 0.13
CA ALA A 124 -8.59 3.96 0.22
C ALA A 124 -8.50 4.44 1.66
N VAL A 125 -7.88 5.60 1.88
CA VAL A 125 -7.74 6.24 3.18
C VAL A 125 -8.63 7.47 3.19
N LEU A 126 -9.87 7.28 3.64
CA LEU A 126 -10.92 8.28 3.57
C LEU A 126 -10.92 9.11 4.85
N LEU A 127 -10.53 10.38 4.72
CA LEU A 127 -10.45 11.32 5.82
C LEU A 127 -11.78 12.07 5.95
N THR A 128 -12.42 12.00 7.12
CA THR A 128 -13.62 12.80 7.42
C THR A 128 -13.39 13.64 8.68
N ASN A 129 -14.30 14.57 8.97
CA ASN A 129 -14.22 15.46 10.12
C ASN A 129 -12.86 16.20 10.20
N HIS A 130 -12.47 16.82 9.08
CA HIS A 130 -11.18 17.52 8.93
C HIS A 130 -9.96 16.65 9.31
N GLY A 131 -10.01 15.36 8.96
CA GLY A 131 -8.92 14.40 9.19
C GLY A 131 -8.90 13.77 10.60
N LYS A 132 -9.87 14.08 11.47
CA LYS A 132 -9.98 13.46 12.80
C LYS A 132 -10.46 12.01 12.74
N SER A 133 -11.07 11.61 11.63
CA SER A 133 -11.56 10.24 11.42
C SER A 133 -11.01 9.65 10.13
N ARG A 134 -10.63 8.37 10.17
CA ARG A 134 -10.17 7.61 9.00
C ARG A 134 -10.99 6.35 8.77
N SER A 135 -11.44 6.14 7.54
CA SER A 135 -11.92 4.84 7.09
C SER A 135 -10.92 4.25 6.11
N LEU A 136 -10.54 3.00 6.31
CA LEU A 136 -9.61 2.27 5.47
C LEU A 136 -10.34 1.14 4.75
N CYS A 137 -10.24 1.09 3.43
CA CYS A 137 -10.77 -0.01 2.62
C CYS A 137 -9.68 -0.53 1.68
N ALA A 138 -9.17 -1.72 1.99
CA ALA A 138 -8.04 -2.32 1.30
C ALA A 138 -8.50 -3.35 0.25
N ASN A 139 -8.12 -3.13 -1.01
CA ASN A 139 -8.23 -4.08 -2.10
C ASN A 139 -6.85 -4.69 -2.35
N LEU A 140 -6.68 -5.97 -2.02
CA LEU A 140 -5.36 -6.60 -2.06
C LEU A 140 -4.89 -6.88 -3.50
N ALA A 141 -5.79 -7.25 -4.41
CA ALA A 141 -5.48 -7.55 -5.82
C ALA A 141 -4.15 -8.31 -6.01
N ALA A 142 -3.24 -7.80 -6.84
CA ALA A 142 -1.93 -8.42 -7.13
C ALA A 142 -1.09 -8.71 -5.88
N ALA A 143 -1.29 -7.99 -4.77
CA ALA A 143 -0.49 -8.15 -3.56
C ALA A 143 -0.61 -9.56 -2.95
N THR A 144 -1.73 -10.25 -3.17
CA THR A 144 -1.92 -11.63 -2.67
C THR A 144 -1.12 -12.66 -3.46
N ALA A 145 -0.75 -12.38 -4.72
CA ALA A 145 -0.18 -13.37 -5.62
C ALA A 145 1.18 -13.91 -5.14
N LEU A 146 2.04 -13.06 -4.55
CA LEU A 146 3.33 -13.52 -4.02
C LEU A 146 3.14 -14.47 -2.83
N ILE A 147 2.26 -14.11 -1.88
CA ILE A 147 2.01 -14.94 -0.70
C ILE A 147 1.36 -16.26 -1.11
N GLN A 148 0.37 -16.22 -2.00
CA GLN A 148 -0.28 -17.41 -2.54
C GLN A 148 0.72 -18.34 -3.24
N TRP A 149 1.61 -17.79 -4.08
CA TRP A 149 2.65 -18.55 -4.76
C TRP A 149 3.61 -19.22 -3.75
N ILE A 150 4.06 -18.49 -2.72
CA ILE A 150 4.92 -19.07 -1.68
C ILE A 150 4.21 -20.21 -0.96
N THR A 151 2.94 -20.02 -0.59
CA THR A 151 2.17 -21.05 0.12
C THR A 151 1.87 -22.27 -0.74
N SER A 152 1.66 -22.10 -2.05
CA SER A 152 1.36 -23.22 -2.96
C SER A 152 2.62 -23.97 -3.42
N ALA A 153 3.78 -23.30 -3.48
CA ALA A 153 5.07 -23.90 -3.79
C ALA A 153 5.69 -24.67 -2.60
N SER A 154 5.06 -24.61 -1.42
CA SER A 154 5.50 -25.31 -0.20
C SER A 154 4.90 -26.73 -0.07
N LEU A 155 4.39 -27.30 -1.17
CA LEU A 155 3.89 -28.67 -1.31
C LEU A 155 4.61 -29.36 -2.48
#